data_AF-A0A3D1P0V5-F1
#
_entry.id   AF-A0A3D1P0V5-F1
#
_cell.length_a   1.000
_cell.length_b   1.000
_cell.length_c   1.000
_cell.angle_alpha   90.00
_cell.angle_beta   90.00
_cell.angle_gamma   90.00
#
_symmetry.space_group_name_H-M   'P 1'
#
loop_
_entity.id
_entity.type
_entity.pdbx_description
1 polymer ?
#
loop_
_entity_poly.entity_id
_entity_poly.type
_entity_poly.pdbx_seq_one_letter_code
_entity_poly.pdbx_strand_id
1 'polypeptide(L)' 'MASPGKKSFPLRLDPALYAALERAAAGDFRSVNAQVEVLLREALARRGVKVGTSEPVKRGRPVKGD' A
#
# COMPACT_ATOMS: atom_id res chain seq x y z
N MET A 1 -5.18 -1.18 -13.48
CA MET A 1 -5.83 0.07 -13.02
C MET A 1 -5.39 0.34 -11.59
N ALA A 2 -4.98 1.57 -11.26
CA ALA A 2 -4.68 1.95 -9.88
C ALA A 2 -5.95 1.81 -9.02
N SER A 3 -5.82 1.29 -7.80
CA SER A 3 -6.96 1.22 -6.88
C SER A 3 -7.46 2.64 -6.59
N PRO A 4 -8.77 2.91 -6.70
CA PRO A 4 -9.32 4.24 -6.38
C PRO A 4 -8.88 4.67 -4.97
N GLY A 5 -8.50 5.93 -4.82
CA GLY A 5 -8.04 6.47 -3.52
C GLY A 5 -6.59 6.11 -3.13
N LYS A 6 -5.85 5.34 -3.92
CA LYS A 6 -4.41 5.09 -3.70
C LYS A 6 -3.55 5.93 -4.65
N LYS A 7 -2.56 6.63 -4.08
CA LYS A 7 -1.57 7.37 -4.87
C LYS A 7 -0.54 6.41 -5.45
N SER A 8 -0.45 6.36 -6.78
CA SER A 8 0.66 5.68 -7.46
C SER A 8 1.89 6.59 -7.44
N PHE A 9 3.04 6.06 -7.04
CA PHE A 9 4.30 6.79 -7.03
C PHE A 9 5.42 5.90 -7.59
N PRO A 10 6.28 6.42 -8.50
CA PRO A 10 7.43 5.66 -8.97
C PRO A 10 8.48 5.59 -7.84
N LEU A 11 8.78 4.37 -7.39
CA LEU A 11 9.77 4.10 -6.35
C LEU A 11 10.97 3.39 -6.97
N ARG A 12 12.15 3.98 -6.82
CA ARG A 12 13.42 3.32 -7.18
C ARG A 12 13.89 2.52 -5.97
N LEU A 13 14.03 1.21 -6.13
CA LEU A 13 14.51 0.29 -5.11
C LEU A 13 15.74 -0.44 -5.61
N ASP A 14 16.62 -0.78 -4.67
CA ASP A 14 17.65 -1.78 -4.91
C ASP A 14 16.99 -3.15 -5.23
N PRO A 15 17.47 -3.90 -6.24
CA PRO A 15 16.88 -5.19 -6.61
C PRO A 15 16.89 -6.24 -5.48
N ALA A 16 17.94 -6.26 -4.65
CA ALA A 16 18.03 -7.22 -3.54
C ALA A 16 17.02 -6.88 -2.44
N LEU A 17 16.81 -5.58 -2.19
CA LEU A 17 15.75 -5.10 -1.30
C LEU A 17 14.36 -5.51 -1.83
N TYR A 18 14.11 -5.33 -3.12
CA TYR A 18 12.83 -5.74 -3.73
C TYR A 18 12.59 -7.24 -3.56
N ALA A 19 13.59 -8.08 -3.83
CA ALA A 19 13.49 -9.52 -3.65
C ALA A 19 13.21 -9.92 -2.18
N ALA A 20 13.76 -9.18 -1.21
CA ALA A 20 13.45 -9.40 0.20
C ALA A 20 11.99 -9.04 0.54
N LEU A 21 11.48 -7.94 -0.02
CA LEU A 21 10.08 -7.53 0.14
C LEU A 21 9.12 -8.57 -0.48
N GLU A 22 9.46 -9.14 -1.64
CA GLU A 22 8.67 -10.20 -2.27
C GLU A 22 8.56 -11.44 -1.38
N ARG A 23 9.68 -11.92 -0.82
CA ARG A 23 9.68 -13.07 0.09
C ARG A 23 8.88 -12.81 1.36
N ALA A 24 9.03 -11.62 1.94
CA ALA A 24 8.28 -11.23 3.13
C ALA A 24 6.77 -11.15 2.84
N ALA A 25 6.38 -10.53 1.73
CA ALA A 25 4.99 -10.42 1.30
C ALA A 25 4.36 -11.81 1.05
N ALA A 26 5.11 -12.73 0.45
CA ALA A 26 4.67 -14.10 0.20
C ALA A 26 4.40 -14.87 1.51
N GLY A 27 5.29 -14.75 2.50
CA GLY A 27 5.10 -15.36 3.82
C GLY A 27 3.87 -14.82 4.57
N ASP A 28 3.53 -13.56 4.33
CA ASP A 28 2.39 -12.87 4.94
C ASP A 28 1.07 -13.00 4.15
N PHE A 29 1.06 -13.72 3.02
CA PHE A 29 -0.08 -13.81 2.08
C PHE A 29 -0.61 -12.44 1.62
N ARG A 30 0.31 -11.49 1.37
CA ARG A 30 0.00 -10.13 0.91
C ARG A 30 0.62 -9.87 -0.46
N SER A 31 0.06 -8.88 -1.17
CA SER A 31 0.77 -8.29 -2.31
C SER A 31 1.98 -7.48 -1.82
N VAL A 32 3.01 -7.35 -2.66
CA VAL A 32 4.19 -6.53 -2.35
C VAL A 32 3.80 -5.09 -1.99
N ASN A 33 2.84 -4.50 -2.71
CA ASN A 33 2.36 -3.15 -2.41
C ASN A 33 1.69 -3.05 -1.03
N ALA A 34 0.92 -4.07 -0.62
CA ALA A 34 0.33 -4.11 0.71
C ALA A 34 1.40 -4.28 1.79
N GLN A 35 2.43 -5.09 1.54
CA GLN A 35 3.55 -5.26 2.46
C GLN A 35 4.35 -3.96 2.63
N VAL A 36 4.63 -3.23 1.55
CA VAL A 36 5.27 -1.92 1.60
C VAL A 36 4.43 -0.94 2.42
N GLU A 37 3.11 -0.93 2.28
CA GLU A 37 2.23 -0.07 3.08
C GLU A 37 2.32 -0.38 4.58
N VAL A 38 2.33 -1.66 4.97
CA VAL A 38 2.50 -2.08 6.38
C VAL A 38 3.83 -1.62 6.93
N LEU A 39 4.93 -1.91 6.23
CA LEU A 39 6.27 -1.55 6.67
C LEU A 39 6.45 -0.03 6.82
N LEU A 40 5.87 0.76 5.91
CA LEU A 40 5.89 2.22 6.01
C LEU A 40 5.11 2.73 7.23
N ARG A 41 3.93 2.17 7.51
CA ARG A 41 3.13 2.52 8.70
C ARG A 41 3.86 2.18 9.99
N GLU A 42 4.49 1.00 10.06
CA GLU A 42 5.30 0.60 11.21
C GLU A 42 6.51 1.51 11.41
N ALA A 43 7.24 1.84 10.32
CA ALA A 43 8.39 2.73 10.38
C ALA A 43 8.01 4.14 10.85
N LEU A 44 6.87 4.67 10.40
CA LEU A 44 6.34 5.95 10.86
C LEU A 44 5.91 5.90 12.32
N ALA A 45 5.22 4.84 12.74
CA ALA A 45 4.82 4.65 14.13
C ALA A 45 6.03 4.58 15.09
N ARG A 46 7.09 3.87 14.70
CA ARG A 46 8.37 3.82 15.46
C ARG A 46 9.04 5.19 15.59
N ARG A 47 8.78 6.11 14.65
CA ARG A 47 9.23 7.51 14.68
C ARG A 47 8.26 8.44 15.42
N GLY A 48 7.19 7.91 16.01
CA GLY A 48 6.15 8.70 16.69
C GLY A 48 5.19 9.44 15.73
N VAL A 49 5.23 9.13 14.43
CA VAL A 49 4.36 9.76 13.43
C VAL A 49 3.05 8.99 13.34
N LYS A 50 1.94 9.64 13.73
CA LYS A 50 0.59 9.07 13.63
C LYS A 50 0.09 9.14 12.18
N VAL A 51 -0.29 8.00 11.62
CA VAL A 51 -0.89 7.91 10.28
C VAL A 51 -2.39 7.67 10.43
N GLY A 52 -3.21 8.58 9.91
CA GLY A 52 -4.67 8.43 9.93
C GLY A 52 -5.17 7.28 9.04
N THR A 53 -6.41 6.85 9.28
CA THR A 53 -7.14 5.95 8.39
C THR A 53 -7.85 6.78 7.32
N SER A 54 -7.55 6.53 6.05
CA SER A 54 -8.30 7.12 4.94
C SER A 54 -9.73 6.58 4.90
N GLU A 55 -10.69 7.42 4.50
CA GLU A 55 -12.07 6.98 4.35
C GLU A 55 -12.16 5.77 3.41
N PRO A 56 -12.92 4.73 3.77
CA PRO A 56 -13.10 3.58 2.90
C PRO A 56 -13.75 4.04 1.59
N VAL A 57 -13.14 3.63 0.46
CA VAL A 57 -13.71 3.89 -0.86
C VAL A 57 -15.12 3.29 -0.87
N LYS A 58 -16.15 4.14 -1.09
CA LYS A 58 -17.52 3.67 -1.28
C LYS A 58 -17.55 2.74 -2.49
N ARG A 59 -17.67 1.44 -2.23
CA ARG A 59 -17.74 0.42 -3.28
C ARG A 59 -19.17 0.40 -3.81
N GLY A 60 -19.32 0.56 -5.12
CA GLY A 60 -20.61 0.53 -5.80
C GLY A 60 -20.43 0.74 -7.31
N ARG A 61 -21.43 0.31 -8.10
CA ARG A 61 -21.52 0.66 -9.51
C ARG A 61 -21.53 2.19 -9.62
N PRO A 62 -20.72 2.83 -10.49
CA PRO A 62 -20.88 4.25 -10.75
C PRO A 62 -22.36 4.50 -11.12
N VAL A 63 -22.97 5.52 -10.52
CA VAL A 63 -24.35 5.90 -10.84
C VAL A 63 -24.37 6.21 -12.34
N LYS A 64 -25.26 5.56 -13.09
CA LYS A 64 -25.45 5.87 -14.50
C LYS A 64 -26.10 7.27 -14.54
N GLY A 65 -25.30 8.30 -14.83
CA GLY A 65 -25.80 9.66 -15.10
C GLY A 65 -25.92 9.90 -16.60
N ASP A 66 -26.93 10.68 -16.98
CA ASP A 66 -27.41 11.04 -18.33
C ASP A 66 -26.34 11.34 -19.39
#